data_AF-A0A532UF62-F1
#
_entry.id   AF-A0A532UF62-F1
#
_cell.length_a   1.000
_cell.length_b   1.000
_cell.length_c   1.000
_cell.angle_alpha   90.00
_cell.angle_beta   90.00
_cell.angle_gamma   90.00
#
_symmetry.space_group_name_H-M   'P 1'
#
loop_
_entity.id
_entity.type
_entity.pdbx_description
1 polymer ?
#
loop_
_entity_poly.entity_id
_entity_poly.type
_entity_poly.pdbx_seq_one_letter_code
_entity_poly.pdbx_strand_id
1 'polypeptide(L)'
;MIVTDELKDKLTALAFDVTDNFCYGCYKVVEGDYCPGCHSDDFMRYLDGVGVEYGTDWVVERLIKEHCSAVDAEEQFEELLSETCETVKIGSLEYDPGYALRNIDPVAFRCGVSDMLADDEQFIEVDGEHYRACDIENMIEELS
;
A
#
# COMPACT_ATOMS: atom_id res chain seq x y z
N MET A 1 8.29 1.19 -1.08
CA MET A 1 7.05 1.54 -1.80
C MET A 1 7.36 1.67 -3.29
N ILE A 2 6.96 0.67 -4.08
CA ILE A 2 6.96 0.74 -5.54
C ILE A 2 5.53 1.12 -5.93
N VAL A 3 5.35 2.34 -6.44
CA VAL A 3 4.05 2.93 -6.76
C VAL A 3 4.25 3.75 -8.03
N THR A 4 3.24 3.82 -8.89
CA THR A 4 3.25 4.70 -10.06
C THR A 4 3.48 6.16 -9.63
N ASP A 5 4.18 6.95 -10.42
CA ASP A 5 4.49 8.34 -10.05
C ASP A 5 3.21 9.15 -9.74
N GLU A 6 2.12 8.91 -10.47
CA GLU A 6 0.84 9.58 -10.25
C GLU A 6 0.21 9.24 -8.89
N LEU A 7 0.16 7.96 -8.51
CA LEU A 7 -0.42 7.55 -7.24
C LEU A 7 0.43 8.04 -6.06
N LYS A 8 1.76 8.07 -6.23
CA LYS A 8 2.68 8.62 -5.25
C LYS A 8 2.45 10.12 -5.02
N ASP A 9 2.21 10.89 -6.08
CA ASP A 9 1.93 12.32 -5.98
C ASP A 9 0.61 12.58 -5.22
N LYS A 10 -0.43 11.80 -5.50
CA LYS A 10 -1.73 11.87 -4.79
C LYS A 10 -1.59 11.55 -3.30
N LEU A 11 -0.89 10.46 -2.96
CA LEU A 11 -0.62 10.07 -1.57
C LEU A 11 0.21 11.13 -0.84
N THR A 12 1.18 11.72 -1.52
CA THR A 12 2.01 12.80 -0.96
C THR A 12 1.18 14.03 -0.68
N ALA A 13 0.32 14.45 -1.62
CA ALA A 13 -0.60 15.57 -1.42
C ALA A 13 -1.54 15.33 -0.24
N LEU A 14 -2.18 14.15 -0.17
CA LEU A 14 -3.03 13.77 0.95
C LEU A 14 -2.28 13.82 2.28
N ALA A 15 -1.04 13.31 2.32
CA ALA A 15 -0.20 13.35 3.52
C ALA A 15 0.13 14.79 3.95
N PHE A 16 0.32 15.72 3.00
CA PHE A 16 0.47 17.14 3.32
C PHE A 16 -0.82 17.76 3.86
N ASP A 17 -1.98 17.37 3.32
CA ASP A 17 -3.27 17.92 3.74
C ASP A 17 -3.67 17.48 5.16
N VAL A 18 -3.31 16.26 5.57
CA VAL A 18 -3.62 15.74 6.92
C VAL A 18 -2.60 16.09 7.99
N THR A 19 -1.45 16.68 7.61
CA THR A 19 -0.37 17.02 8.56
C THR A 19 -0.10 18.50 8.68
N ASP A 20 0.32 18.93 9.86
CA ASP A 20 0.73 20.30 10.10
C ASP A 20 2.23 20.51 9.82
N ASN A 21 2.60 21.74 9.49
CA ASN A 21 4.01 22.14 9.43
C ASN A 21 4.62 22.15 10.84
N PHE A 22 5.75 21.46 11.03
CA PHE A 22 6.52 21.49 12.27
C PHE A 22 7.91 22.10 12.07
N CYS A 23 8.19 23.18 12.79
CA CYS A 23 9.51 23.80 12.76
C CYS A 23 10.44 23.12 13.76
N TYR A 24 11.43 22.38 13.26
CA TYR A 24 12.43 21.72 14.11
C TYR A 24 13.24 22.71 14.96
N GLY A 25 13.69 23.83 14.36
CA GLY A 25 14.53 24.81 15.04
C GLY A 25 13.84 25.53 16.21
N CYS A 26 12.54 25.77 16.12
CA CYS A 26 11.73 26.38 17.18
C CYS A 26 10.93 25.35 18.01
N TYR A 27 11.02 24.07 17.64
CA TYR A 27 10.32 22.94 18.23
C TYR A 27 8.83 23.19 18.48
N LYS A 28 8.13 23.60 17.41
CA LYS A 28 6.69 23.91 17.47
C LYS A 28 6.01 23.71 16.12
N VAL A 29 4.71 23.44 16.17
CA VAL A 29 3.82 23.54 15.00
C VAL A 29 3.74 25.00 14.56
N VAL A 30 3.74 25.22 13.25
CA VAL A 30 3.73 26.55 12.63
C VAL A 30 2.69 26.61 11.52
N GLU A 31 2.12 27.79 11.31
CA GLU A 31 1.22 28.06 10.19
C GLU A 31 1.92 28.97 9.17
N GLY A 32 1.64 28.75 7.88
CA GLY A 32 2.20 29.51 6.77
C GLY A 32 3.54 28.99 6.23
N ASP A 33 4.15 29.78 5.35
CA ASP A 33 5.32 29.37 4.54
C ASP A 33 6.66 29.49 5.30
N TYR A 34 6.72 30.25 6.40
CA TYR A 34 7.94 30.48 7.17
C TYR A 34 7.68 30.50 8.67
N CYS A 35 8.62 29.96 9.45
CA CYS A 35 8.51 30.00 10.90
C CYS A 35 8.69 31.42 11.42
N PRO A 36 7.76 31.96 12.22
CA PRO A 36 7.87 33.33 12.73
C PRO A 36 9.01 33.54 13.74
N GLY A 37 9.62 32.45 14.24
CA GLY A 37 10.72 32.51 15.21
C GLY A 37 12.10 32.49 14.56
N CYS A 38 12.33 31.55 13.64
CA CYS A 38 13.65 31.33 13.02
C CYS A 38 13.67 31.61 11.51
N HIS A 39 12.54 31.97 10.89
CA HIS A 39 12.36 32.20 9.46
C HIS A 39 12.73 31.02 8.54
N SER A 40 12.85 29.81 9.09
CA SER A 40 12.99 28.59 8.30
C SER A 40 11.69 28.26 7.56
N ASP A 41 11.82 27.79 6.33
CA ASP A 41 10.80 27.22 5.44
C ASP A 41 10.92 25.68 5.32
N ASP A 42 11.90 25.09 5.99
CA ASP A 42 12.15 23.64 5.99
C ASP A 42 11.44 23.00 7.20
N PHE A 43 10.25 22.45 6.93
CA PHE A 43 9.36 21.93 7.96
C PHE A 43 9.22 20.41 7.89
N MET A 44 9.39 19.77 9.05
CA MET A 44 8.92 18.41 9.28
C MET A 44 7.39 18.35 9.21
N ARG A 45 6.84 17.15 9.01
CA ARG A 45 5.40 16.90 9.11
C ARG A 45 5.05 16.53 10.54
N TYR A 46 3.96 17.09 11.07
CA TYR A 46 3.39 16.73 12.36
C TYR A 46 2.01 16.13 12.19
N LEU A 47 1.77 14.99 12.86
CA LEU A 47 0.45 14.39 12.96
C LEU A 47 0.14 14.17 14.45
N ASP A 48 -0.96 14.77 14.91
CA ASP A 48 -1.31 14.79 16.34
C ASP A 48 -1.51 13.38 16.90
N GLY A 49 -0.90 13.12 18.06
CA GLY A 49 -0.92 11.80 18.69
C GLY A 49 -0.07 10.73 18.00
N VAL A 50 0.62 11.05 16.90
CA VAL A 50 1.43 10.10 16.13
C VAL A 50 2.91 10.42 16.24
N GLY A 51 3.33 11.60 15.80
CA GLY A 51 4.74 11.93 15.74
C GLY A 51 5.09 13.11 14.84
N VAL A 52 6.39 13.34 14.72
CA VAL A 52 7.01 14.36 13.87
C VAL A 52 8.17 13.72 13.12
N GLU A 53 8.20 13.82 11.80
CA GLU A 53 9.32 13.33 10.98
C GLU A 53 9.43 14.10 9.65
N TYR A 54 10.59 14.04 9.01
CA TYR A 54 10.77 14.58 7.66
C TYR A 54 10.13 13.69 6.60
N GLY A 55 9.64 14.33 5.54
CA GLY A 55 8.93 13.65 4.45
C GLY A 55 7.53 13.18 4.85
N THR A 56 6.86 12.55 3.89
CA THR A 56 5.46 12.11 4.00
C THR A 56 5.31 10.60 4.01
N ASP A 57 6.37 9.83 3.72
CA ASP A 57 6.32 8.38 3.57
C ASP A 57 5.71 7.70 4.81
N TRP A 58 6.14 8.08 6.01
CA TRP A 58 5.61 7.53 7.27
C TRP A 58 4.12 7.82 7.51
N VAL A 59 3.61 8.93 6.98
CA VAL A 59 2.18 9.29 7.03
C VAL A 59 1.40 8.41 6.06
N VAL A 60 1.92 8.27 4.82
CA VAL A 60 1.33 7.44 3.78
C VAL A 60 1.23 5.98 4.22
N GLU A 61 2.33 5.42 4.74
CA GLU A 61 2.37 4.05 5.26
C GLU A 61 1.31 3.83 6.35
N ARG A 62 1.15 4.81 7.24
CA ARG A 62 0.12 4.76 8.29
C ARG A 62 -1.28 4.79 7.71
N LEU A 63 -1.58 5.73 6.82
CA LEU A 63 -2.92 5.87 6.23
C LEU A 63 -3.34 4.58 5.54
N ILE A 64 -2.45 3.98 4.74
CA ILE A 64 -2.72 2.70 4.07
C ILE A 64 -2.98 1.59 5.09
N LYS A 65 -2.18 1.49 6.16
CA LYS A 65 -2.38 0.48 7.23
C LYS A 65 -3.67 0.69 8.03
N GLU A 66 -4.13 1.93 8.19
CA GLU A 66 -5.34 2.25 8.96
C GLU A 66 -6.63 2.09 8.14
N HIS A 67 -6.57 2.34 6.83
CA HIS A 67 -7.76 2.40 5.98
C HIS A 67 -7.86 1.27 4.94
N CYS A 68 -6.76 0.60 4.61
CA CYS A 68 -6.74 -0.53 3.70
C CYS A 68 -6.44 -1.84 4.43
N SER A 69 -6.83 -2.97 3.82
CA SER A 69 -6.51 -4.31 4.33
C SER A 69 -5.40 -4.93 3.51
N ALA A 70 -4.41 -5.51 4.19
CA ALA A 70 -3.38 -6.29 3.51
C ALA A 70 -4.00 -7.51 2.82
N VAL A 71 -3.45 -7.87 1.68
CA VAL A 71 -3.90 -8.98 0.85
C VAL A 71 -3.39 -10.31 1.39
N ASP A 72 -4.27 -11.31 1.49
CA ASP A 72 -3.84 -12.71 1.55
C ASP A 72 -3.46 -13.16 0.13
N ALA A 73 -2.16 -13.12 -0.15
CA ALA A 73 -1.65 -13.35 -1.50
C ALA A 73 -1.82 -14.80 -1.98
N GLU A 74 -1.79 -15.78 -1.08
CA GLU A 74 -2.03 -17.17 -1.45
C GLU A 74 -3.50 -17.39 -1.77
N GLU A 75 -4.41 -16.83 -0.97
CA GLU A 75 -5.86 -16.91 -1.22
C GLU A 75 -6.23 -16.22 -2.54
N GLN A 76 -5.74 -15.00 -2.78
CA GLN A 76 -6.03 -14.29 -4.02
C GLN A 76 -5.49 -15.01 -5.27
N PHE A 77 -4.31 -15.62 -5.19
CA PHE A 77 -3.78 -16.39 -6.31
C PHE A 77 -4.57 -17.69 -6.55
N GLU A 78 -5.01 -18.36 -5.47
CA GLU A 78 -5.90 -19.53 -5.57
C GLU A 78 -7.21 -19.15 -6.26
N GLU A 79 -7.86 -18.08 -5.82
CA GLU A 79 -9.10 -17.56 -6.43
C GLU A 79 -8.91 -17.18 -7.90
N LEU A 80 -7.81 -16.47 -8.23
CA LEU A 80 -7.48 -16.10 -9.60
C LEU A 80 -7.41 -17.33 -10.50
N LEU A 81 -6.75 -18.41 -10.06
CA LEU A 81 -6.68 -19.65 -10.82
C LEU A 81 -8.06 -20.30 -10.96
N SER A 82 -8.84 -20.36 -9.89
CA SER A 82 -10.21 -20.92 -9.89
C SER A 82 -11.14 -20.21 -10.86
N GLU A 83 -11.01 -18.90 -11.01
CA GLU A 83 -11.87 -18.09 -11.89
C GLU A 83 -11.42 -18.13 -13.36
N THR A 84 -10.11 -18.22 -13.61
CA THR A 84 -9.55 -18.03 -14.96
C THR A 84 -9.19 -19.33 -15.68
N CYS A 85 -8.90 -20.40 -14.94
CA CYS A 85 -8.45 -21.67 -15.51
C CYS A 85 -9.59 -22.69 -15.60
N GLU A 86 -9.51 -23.57 -16.60
CA GLU A 86 -10.40 -24.75 -16.66
C GLU A 86 -10.09 -25.73 -15.52
N THR A 87 -11.08 -26.53 -15.13
CA THR A 87 -10.90 -27.56 -14.10
C THR A 87 -9.85 -28.59 -14.52
N VAL A 88 -9.07 -29.06 -13.55
CA VAL A 88 -8.01 -30.04 -13.78
C VAL A 88 -8.59 -31.45 -13.77
N LYS A 89 -8.33 -32.22 -14.83
CA LYS A 89 -8.77 -33.63 -14.94
C LYS A 89 -7.68 -34.60 -14.52
N ILE A 90 -7.98 -35.41 -13.51
CA ILE A 90 -7.14 -36.54 -13.08
C ILE A 90 -7.99 -37.80 -13.12
N GLY A 91 -7.73 -38.66 -14.11
CA GLY A 91 -8.59 -39.81 -14.40
C GLY A 91 -9.98 -39.37 -14.83
N SER A 92 -11.00 -39.73 -14.05
CA SER A 92 -12.41 -39.37 -14.29
C SER A 92 -12.94 -38.30 -13.32
N LEU A 93 -12.07 -37.67 -12.55
CA LEU A 93 -12.43 -36.63 -11.57
C LEU A 93 -11.95 -35.26 -12.06
N GLU A 94 -12.70 -34.22 -11.70
CA GLU A 94 -12.40 -32.82 -11.97
C GLU A 94 -12.10 -32.11 -10.64
N TYR A 95 -11.08 -31.26 -10.65
CA TYR A 95 -10.60 -30.53 -9.49
C TYR A 95 -10.50 -29.05 -9.80
N ASP A 96 -10.67 -28.24 -8.76
CA ASP A 96 -10.38 -26.82 -8.80
C ASP A 96 -8.88 -26.60 -9.09
N PRO A 97 -8.52 -25.74 -10.06
CA PRO A 97 -7.13 -25.53 -10.47
C PRO A 97 -6.26 -24.88 -9.39
N GLY A 98 -6.79 -23.92 -8.63
CA GLY A 98 -6.08 -23.27 -7.54
C GLY A 98 -5.73 -24.27 -6.44
N TYR A 99 -6.73 -25.01 -5.97
CA TYR A 99 -6.56 -26.09 -5.01
C TYR A 99 -5.60 -27.16 -5.51
N ALA A 100 -5.74 -27.58 -6.77
CA ALA A 100 -4.90 -28.62 -7.36
C ALA A 100 -3.43 -28.17 -7.40
N LEU A 101 -3.13 -26.98 -7.91
CA LEU A 101 -1.76 -26.47 -8.00
C LEU A 101 -1.14 -26.30 -6.61
N ARG A 102 -1.88 -25.70 -5.66
CA ARG A 102 -1.42 -25.48 -4.28
C ARG A 102 -1.00 -26.77 -3.58
N ASN A 103 -1.70 -27.87 -3.84
CA ASN A 103 -1.45 -29.14 -3.16
C ASN A 103 -0.50 -30.09 -3.92
N ILE A 104 -0.52 -30.07 -5.26
CA ILE A 104 0.30 -30.97 -6.09
C ILE A 104 1.71 -30.42 -6.26
N ASP A 105 1.84 -29.12 -6.56
CA ASP A 105 3.14 -28.44 -6.70
C ASP A 105 3.13 -27.10 -5.93
N PRO A 106 3.35 -27.14 -4.60
CA PRO A 106 3.38 -25.93 -3.77
C PRO A 106 4.51 -24.97 -4.14
N VAL A 107 5.57 -25.44 -4.83
CA VAL A 107 6.68 -24.57 -5.25
C VAL A 107 6.23 -23.74 -6.44
N ALA A 108 5.66 -24.37 -7.46
CA ALA A 108 5.07 -23.67 -8.60
C ALA A 108 3.96 -22.70 -8.17
N PHE A 109 3.13 -23.10 -7.21
CA PHE A 109 2.11 -22.21 -6.63
C PHE A 109 2.72 -20.94 -6.04
N ARG A 110 3.74 -21.04 -5.18
CA ARG A 110 4.41 -19.87 -4.58
C ARG A 110 5.17 -19.02 -5.59
N CYS A 111 5.73 -19.62 -6.65
CA CYS A 111 6.26 -18.86 -7.77
C CYS A 111 5.17 -18.02 -8.43
N GLY A 112 4.01 -18.61 -8.69
CA GLY A 112 2.86 -17.89 -9.25
C GLY A 112 2.34 -16.76 -8.36
N VAL A 113 2.29 -16.97 -7.03
CA VAL A 113 1.98 -15.90 -6.06
C VAL A 113 2.97 -14.75 -6.20
N SER A 114 4.27 -15.04 -6.25
CA SER A 114 5.31 -14.02 -6.40
C SER A 114 5.20 -13.28 -7.73
N ASP A 115 4.88 -13.99 -8.81
CA ASP A 115 4.70 -13.40 -10.14
C ASP A 115 3.46 -12.48 -10.17
N MET A 116 2.38 -12.86 -9.48
CA MET A 116 1.17 -12.05 -9.34
C MET A 116 1.44 -10.76 -8.55
N LEU A 117 2.16 -10.85 -7.42
CA LEU A 117 2.47 -9.69 -6.57
C LEU A 117 3.48 -8.73 -7.21
N ALA A 118 4.24 -9.17 -8.21
CA ALA A 118 5.18 -8.32 -8.94
C ALA A 118 4.49 -7.34 -9.90
N ASP A 119 3.17 -7.41 -10.06
CA ASP A 119 2.38 -6.44 -10.81
C ASP A 119 2.11 -5.18 -9.97
N ASP A 120 3.04 -4.22 -10.06
CA ASP A 120 2.99 -2.93 -9.36
C ASP A 120 1.78 -2.06 -9.76
N GLU A 121 1.03 -2.40 -10.81
CA GLU A 121 -0.23 -1.72 -11.16
C GLU A 121 -1.40 -2.23 -10.30
N GLN A 122 -1.33 -3.47 -9.83
CA GLN A 122 -2.40 -4.10 -9.03
C GLN A 122 -2.08 -4.15 -7.54
N PHE A 123 -0.81 -4.37 -7.19
CA PHE A 123 -0.37 -4.57 -5.82
C PHE A 123 0.73 -3.60 -5.44
N ILE A 124 0.59 -2.97 -4.28
CA ILE A 124 1.56 -2.03 -3.72
C ILE A 124 2.17 -2.63 -2.45
N GLU A 125 3.50 -2.70 -2.40
CA GLU A 125 4.23 -3.14 -1.20
C GLU A 125 4.48 -1.96 -0.24
N VAL A 126 4.00 -2.13 0.99
CA VAL A 126 4.16 -1.21 2.12
C VAL A 126 4.64 -2.00 3.34
N ASP A 127 5.86 -1.73 3.80
CA ASP A 127 6.48 -2.39 4.96
C ASP A 127 6.42 -3.94 4.93
N GLY A 128 6.64 -4.53 3.75
CA GLY A 128 6.61 -5.98 3.52
C GLY A 128 5.22 -6.60 3.38
N GLU A 129 4.15 -5.82 3.54
CA GLU A 129 2.77 -6.23 3.27
C GLU A 129 2.31 -5.69 1.91
N HIS A 130 1.41 -6.42 1.23
CA HIS A 130 0.89 -6.02 -0.08
C HIS A 130 -0.56 -5.58 0.05
N TYR A 131 -0.89 -4.48 -0.64
CA TYR A 131 -2.22 -3.88 -0.67
C TYR A 131 -2.69 -3.75 -2.10
N ARG A 132 -4.00 -3.83 -2.35
CA ARG A 132 -4.52 -3.58 -3.69
C ARG A 132 -4.45 -2.09 -4.02
N ALA A 133 -3.94 -1.76 -5.21
CA ALA A 133 -3.86 -0.39 -5.69
C ALA A 133 -5.24 0.29 -5.70
N CYS A 134 -6.29 -0.44 -6.11
CA CYS A 134 -7.66 0.08 -6.14
C CYS A 134 -8.19 0.46 -4.74
N ASP A 135 -7.80 -0.27 -3.69
CA ASP A 135 -8.25 0.03 -2.32
C ASP A 135 -7.57 1.30 -1.81
N ILE A 136 -6.29 1.51 -2.20
CA ILE A 136 -5.55 2.74 -1.92
C ILE A 136 -6.15 3.92 -2.69
N GLU A 137 -6.51 3.74 -3.96
CA GLU A 137 -7.17 4.78 -4.75
C GLU A 137 -8.50 5.21 -4.13
N ASN A 138 -9.34 4.24 -3.74
CA ASN A 138 -10.60 4.52 -3.05
C ASN A 138 -10.37 5.25 -1.72
N MET A 139 -9.36 4.84 -0.95
CA MET A 139 -8.99 5.52 0.30
C MET A 139 -8.62 6.99 0.04
N ILE A 140 -7.84 7.29 -1.01
CA ILE A 140 -7.48 8.67 -1.35
C ILE A 140 -8.73 9.49 -1.65
N GLU A 141 -9.66 8.96 -2.45
CA GLU A 141 -10.91 9.64 -2.80
C GLU A 141 -11.82 9.88 -1.59
N GLU A 142 -11.81 8.99 -0.59
CA GLU A 142 -12.60 9.14 0.63
C GLU A 142 -12.01 10.17 1.61
N LEU A 143 -10.69 10.36 1.60
CA LEU A 143 -9.97 11.22 2.54
C LEU A 143 -9.60 12.61 1.97
N SER A 144 -9.65 12.80 0.65
CA SER A 144 -9.45 14.09 -0.04
C SER A 144 -10.69 14.98 0.01
#